data_AF-A0A1B6I4T4-F1
#
_entry.id   AF-A0A1B6I4T4-F1
#
_cell.length_a   1.000
_cell.length_b   1.000
_cell.length_c   1.000
_cell.angle_alpha   90.00
_cell.angle_beta   90.00
_cell.angle_gamma   90.00
#
_symmetry.space_group_name_H-M   'P 1'
#
loop_
_entity.id
_entity.type
_entity.pdbx_description
1 polymer ?
#
loop_
_entity_poly.entity_id
_entity_poly.type
_entity_poly.pdbx_seq_one_letter_code
_entity_poly.pdbx_strand_id
1 'polypeptide(L)'
;FIYKDNKHIADSQFKTEMAFTYWVLFALCGSVLGIPPGNNTTGITCENHYDCEPGKACVDFQCEDPCLGLCGLNTICHVVGEVSMCSCKPGFIGQPFNGCFPEVCTMNSDCPEEKICSDHLCKDACKDACGLNSVCKAVKHRAICSCNPGYVWKPFLGCHVEKMKCTRDSDCSLNSTCSNDECVDPCIGVCGNNTVCNVMNHRVACACKSGFTGDPFLECVAQSKSIHSNGLMFLI
;
A
#
# COMPACT_ATOMS: atom_id res chain seq x y z
N PHE A 1 -5.66 -58.66 22.61
CA PHE A 1 -4.36 -58.24 22.04
C PHE A 1 -4.25 -56.73 22.26
N ILE A 2 -3.91 -56.26 23.46
CA ILE A 2 -2.55 -56.09 24.01
C ILE A 2 -1.61 -55.40 23.02
N TYR A 3 -1.14 -54.20 23.37
CA TYR A 3 0.24 -53.66 23.33
C TYR A 3 0.14 -52.12 23.34
N LYS A 4 0.89 -51.31 24.12
CA LYS A 4 1.99 -51.57 25.04
C LYS A 4 2.27 -50.28 25.84
N ASP A 5 2.38 -50.40 27.16
CA ASP A 5 3.14 -49.49 28.02
C ASP A 5 4.65 -49.80 27.94
N ASN A 6 5.49 -48.79 28.14
CA ASN A 6 6.88 -48.88 28.63
C ASN A 6 7.25 -47.48 29.17
N LYS A 7 7.25 -47.21 30.48
CA LYS A 7 8.19 -47.61 31.55
C LYS A 7 9.50 -46.79 31.58
N HIS A 8 9.61 -45.92 32.58
CA HIS A 8 10.81 -45.44 33.28
C HIS A 8 10.35 -45.19 34.74
N ILE A 9 10.47 -46.13 35.70
CA ILE A 9 11.61 -46.47 36.58
C ILE A 9 12.46 -45.26 37.01
N ALA A 10 12.24 -44.80 38.24
CA ALA A 10 13.21 -44.62 39.34
C ALA A 10 12.47 -43.93 40.50
N ASP A 11 12.10 -44.61 41.59
CA ASP A 11 12.90 -45.04 42.75
C ASP A 11 12.69 -44.11 43.96
N SER A 12 12.80 -44.69 45.16
CA SER A 12 12.75 -44.10 46.49
C SER A 12 11.38 -44.02 47.19
N GLN A 13 10.89 -45.19 47.58
CA GLN A 13 10.10 -45.38 48.79
C GLN A 13 11.06 -45.45 49.99
N PHE A 14 11.02 -44.45 50.88
CA PHE A 14 11.36 -44.63 52.29
C PHE A 14 10.85 -43.44 53.12
N LYS A 15 10.20 -43.76 54.26
CA LYS A 15 9.75 -42.88 55.37
C LYS A 15 8.42 -42.17 55.10
N THR A 16 7.37 -42.27 55.93
CA THR A 16 7.26 -42.77 57.32
C THR A 16 5.76 -42.84 57.62
N GLU A 17 5.26 -44.00 58.04
CA GLU A 17 4.06 -44.06 58.87
C GLU A 17 4.39 -43.48 60.25
N MET A 18 3.47 -42.70 60.83
CA MET A 18 3.12 -42.60 62.27
C MET A 18 2.22 -41.38 62.44
N ALA A 19 1.00 -41.45 61.89
CA ALA A 19 -0.01 -40.40 62.02
C ALA A 19 -1.05 -40.80 63.08
N PHE A 20 -0.67 -41.08 64.33
CA PHE A 20 -1.64 -41.16 65.43
C PHE A 20 -0.95 -40.88 66.76
N THR A 21 -1.65 -40.14 67.62
CA THR A 21 -1.29 -39.68 68.98
C THR A 21 -0.47 -38.38 69.03
N TYR A 22 -1.12 -37.22 69.03
CA TYR A 22 -0.79 -36.03 69.84
C TYR A 22 -1.86 -34.93 69.59
N TRP A 23 -3.12 -35.24 69.93
CA TRP A 23 -4.23 -34.28 70.02
C TRP A 23 -4.62 -34.00 71.47
N VAL A 24 -3.63 -34.01 72.37
CA VAL A 24 -3.80 -33.60 73.77
C VAL A 24 -2.51 -32.89 74.17
N LEU A 25 -2.62 -31.59 74.46
CA LEU A 25 -1.60 -30.61 74.94
C LEU A 25 -1.48 -29.34 74.08
N PHE A 26 -2.58 -28.84 73.50
CA PHE A 26 -2.71 -27.42 73.17
C PHE A 26 -3.51 -26.71 74.27
N ALA A 27 -2.86 -26.50 75.41
CA ALA A 27 -3.26 -25.48 76.36
C ALA A 27 -1.99 -24.89 76.98
N LEU A 28 -1.83 -23.57 76.82
CA LEU A 28 -0.87 -22.70 77.49
C LEU A 28 0.56 -22.62 76.89
N CYS A 29 0.73 -21.87 75.81
CA CYS A 29 1.67 -20.74 75.79
C CYS A 29 1.42 -19.88 74.55
N GLY A 30 1.18 -18.58 74.75
CA GLY A 30 0.97 -17.62 73.68
C GLY A 30 2.24 -17.42 72.85
N SER A 31 2.08 -17.44 71.53
CA SER A 31 2.96 -16.78 70.58
C SER A 31 2.14 -16.57 69.31
N VAL A 32 1.60 -15.36 69.17
CA VAL A 32 1.14 -14.83 67.89
C VAL A 32 2.38 -14.70 67.01
N LEU A 33 2.68 -15.74 66.25
CA LEU A 33 3.45 -15.61 65.01
C LEU A 33 2.41 -15.53 63.91
N GLY A 34 2.20 -14.32 63.41
CA GLY A 34 1.42 -14.07 62.23
C GLY A 34 1.94 -14.96 61.10
N ILE A 35 1.11 -15.88 60.66
CA ILE A 35 1.22 -16.43 59.31
C ILE A 35 0.79 -15.26 58.42
N PRO A 36 1.69 -14.62 57.66
CA PRO A 36 1.22 -13.71 56.63
C PRO A 36 0.36 -14.53 55.66
N PRO A 37 -0.75 -13.99 55.12
CA PRO A 37 -1.37 -14.58 53.94
C PRO A 37 -0.43 -14.34 52.75
N GLY A 38 0.71 -15.02 52.73
CA GLY A 38 1.55 -15.18 51.56
C GLY A 38 1.08 -16.42 50.83
N ASN A 39 -0.15 -16.38 50.28
CA ASN A 39 -0.35 -17.12 49.05
C ASN A 39 0.70 -16.57 48.09
N ASN A 40 1.48 -17.46 47.52
CA ASN A 40 2.55 -17.20 46.58
C ASN A 40 1.97 -16.66 45.26
N THR A 41 1.39 -15.46 45.28
CA THR A 41 0.98 -14.71 44.08
C THR A 41 2.15 -13.86 43.60
N THR A 42 3.16 -14.53 43.07
CA THR A 42 4.12 -13.91 42.15
C THR A 42 4.10 -14.74 40.88
N GLY A 43 3.20 -14.38 39.97
CA GLY A 43 3.03 -15.09 38.70
C GLY A 43 1.71 -14.86 37.97
N ILE A 44 0.87 -13.93 38.40
CA ILE A 44 -0.34 -13.50 37.66
C ILE A 44 -0.03 -12.14 37.05
N THR A 45 -0.06 -12.03 35.72
CA THR A 45 0.17 -10.77 34.99
C THR A 45 -1.09 -10.22 34.32
N CYS A 46 -2.16 -11.00 34.24
CA CYS A 46 -3.47 -10.57 33.75
C CYS A 46 -4.61 -11.39 34.37
N GLU A 47 -5.80 -10.81 34.46
CA GLU A 47 -7.05 -11.50 34.81
C GLU A 47 -8.03 -11.51 33.63
N ASN A 48 -7.96 -10.48 32.78
CA ASN A 48 -8.77 -10.32 31.57
C ASN A 48 -7.89 -9.92 30.38
N HIS A 49 -8.40 -10.07 29.16
CA HIS A 49 -7.63 -9.76 27.95
C HIS A 49 -7.30 -8.26 27.83
N TYR A 50 -8.11 -7.37 28.44
CA TYR A 50 -7.87 -5.93 28.49
C TYR A 50 -6.68 -5.51 29.37
N ASP A 51 -6.18 -6.40 30.21
CA ASP A 51 -5.01 -6.14 31.06
C ASP A 51 -3.70 -6.26 30.25
N CYS A 52 -3.78 -6.86 29.07
CA CYS A 52 -2.65 -7.10 28.20
C CYS A 52 -2.47 -5.97 27.16
N GLU A 53 -1.23 -5.80 26.71
CA GLU A 53 -0.92 -4.90 25.60
C GLU A 53 -1.66 -5.32 24.31
N PRO A 54 -1.99 -4.37 23.41
CA PRO A 54 -2.65 -4.71 22.15
C PRO A 54 -1.90 -5.78 21.36
N GLY A 55 -2.60 -6.84 20.96
CA GLY A 55 -2.03 -7.99 20.26
C GLY A 55 -1.60 -9.16 21.16
N LYS A 56 -1.83 -9.08 22.48
CA LYS A 56 -1.68 -10.19 23.42
C LYS A 56 -3.03 -10.60 23.99
N ALA A 57 -3.10 -11.84 24.45
CA ALA A 57 -4.27 -12.41 25.12
C ALA A 57 -3.88 -12.90 26.51
N CYS A 58 -4.84 -12.85 27.44
CA CYS A 58 -4.61 -13.43 28.77
C CYS A 58 -4.88 -14.93 28.73
N VAL A 59 -3.81 -15.73 28.80
CA VAL A 59 -3.84 -17.19 28.79
C VAL A 59 -3.16 -17.67 30.07
N ASP A 60 -3.87 -18.48 30.87
CA ASP A 60 -3.35 -19.00 32.15
C ASP A 60 -2.74 -17.92 33.06
N PHE A 61 -3.44 -16.78 33.17
CA PHE A 61 -3.03 -15.61 33.95
C PHE A 61 -1.73 -14.93 33.48
N GLN A 62 -1.32 -15.21 32.24
CA GLN A 62 -0.16 -14.61 31.58
C GLN A 62 -0.53 -13.96 30.25
N CYS A 63 0.03 -12.79 29.97
CA CYS A 63 -0.15 -12.16 28.66
C CYS A 63 0.74 -12.82 27.62
N GLU A 64 0.14 -13.65 26.77
CA GLU A 64 0.82 -14.40 25.72
C GLU A 64 0.40 -13.93 24.33
N ASP A 65 1.23 -14.24 23.32
CA ASP A 65 0.85 -14.05 21.92
C ASP A 65 -0.11 -15.19 21.52
N PRO A 66 -1.37 -14.89 21.17
CA PRO A 66 -2.36 -15.91 20.81
C PRO A 66 -1.99 -16.70 19.54
N CYS A 67 -0.99 -16.26 18.76
CA CYS A 67 -0.51 -16.99 17.59
C CYS A 67 0.47 -18.13 17.91
N LEU A 68 0.94 -18.27 19.16
CA LEU A 68 1.90 -19.31 19.52
C LEU A 68 1.23 -20.70 19.56
N GLY A 69 1.46 -21.49 18.51
CA GLY A 69 1.12 -22.92 18.47
C GLY A 69 -0.35 -23.27 18.17
N LEU A 70 -1.22 -22.28 17.94
CA LEU A 70 -2.64 -22.52 17.65
C LEU A 70 -2.95 -22.75 16.16
N CYS A 71 -2.16 -22.18 15.25
CA CYS A 71 -2.37 -22.36 13.81
C CYS A 71 -1.59 -23.57 13.27
N GLY A 72 -2.20 -24.30 12.33
CA GLY A 72 -1.57 -25.44 11.68
C GLY A 72 -0.46 -25.05 10.69
N LEU A 73 0.21 -26.05 10.11
CA LEU A 73 1.32 -25.83 9.18
C LEU A 73 0.89 -25.03 7.93
N ASN A 74 1.83 -24.29 7.34
CA ASN A 74 1.63 -23.47 6.13
C ASN A 74 0.51 -22.42 6.23
N THR A 75 0.31 -21.88 7.42
CA THR A 75 -0.65 -20.81 7.68
C THR A 75 0.04 -19.49 7.97
N ILE A 76 -0.73 -18.41 7.92
CA ILE A 76 -0.40 -17.09 8.45
C ILE A 76 -1.34 -16.85 9.63
N CYS A 77 -0.80 -16.49 10.77
CA CYS A 77 -1.59 -16.10 11.93
C CYS A 77 -1.68 -14.58 12.00
N HIS A 78 -2.88 -14.07 12.21
CA HIS A 78 -3.15 -12.66 12.49
C HIS A 78 -3.84 -12.54 13.84
N VAL A 79 -3.37 -11.64 14.68
CA VAL A 79 -4.06 -11.31 15.93
C VAL A 79 -5.13 -10.26 15.61
N VAL A 80 -6.40 -10.60 15.82
CA VAL A 80 -7.54 -9.69 15.61
C VAL A 80 -8.22 -9.48 16.95
N GLY A 81 -7.97 -8.32 17.56
CA GLY A 81 -8.28 -8.09 18.97
C GLY A 81 -7.35 -8.94 19.84
N GLU A 82 -7.92 -9.88 20.56
CA GLU A 82 -7.21 -10.77 21.49
C GLU A 82 -7.34 -12.25 21.08
N VAL A 83 -7.72 -12.50 19.82
CA VAL A 83 -7.93 -13.86 19.27
C VAL A 83 -6.99 -14.11 18.08
N SER A 84 -6.56 -15.36 17.92
CA SER A 84 -5.81 -15.82 16.75
C SER A 84 -6.73 -16.11 15.56
N MET A 85 -6.42 -15.49 14.43
CA MET A 85 -7.07 -15.73 13.15
C MET A 85 -6.07 -16.36 12.17
N CYS A 86 -6.24 -17.65 11.91
CA CYS A 86 -5.38 -18.41 11.02
C CYS A 86 -5.93 -18.40 9.58
N SER A 87 -5.07 -18.16 8.59
CA SER A 87 -5.39 -18.29 7.16
C SER A 87 -4.32 -19.11 6.44
N CYS A 88 -4.67 -19.80 5.35
CA CYS A 88 -3.66 -20.53 4.56
C CYS A 88 -2.75 -19.54 3.82
N LYS A 89 -1.44 -19.87 3.75
CA LYS A 89 -0.51 -19.13 2.87
C LYS A 89 -0.99 -19.19 1.41
N PRO A 90 -0.69 -18.18 0.58
CA PRO A 90 -1.01 -18.23 -0.85
C PRO A 90 -0.49 -19.50 -1.52
N GLY A 91 -1.36 -20.20 -2.25
CA GLY A 91 -1.05 -21.49 -2.90
C GLY A 91 -1.27 -22.73 -2.02
N PHE A 92 -1.77 -22.55 -0.80
CA PHE A 92 -2.15 -23.65 0.09
C PHE A 92 -3.65 -23.66 0.33
N ILE A 93 -4.21 -24.86 0.47
CA ILE A 93 -5.62 -25.11 0.75
C ILE A 93 -5.76 -26.02 1.97
N GLY A 94 -6.94 -26.02 2.60
CA GLY A 94 -7.22 -26.82 3.79
C GLY A 94 -7.86 -26.00 4.90
N GLN A 95 -7.86 -26.56 6.11
CA GLN A 95 -8.39 -25.90 7.30
C GLN A 95 -7.24 -25.26 8.08
N PRO A 96 -7.21 -23.92 8.26
CA PRO A 96 -6.06 -23.24 8.84
C PRO A 96 -5.64 -23.74 10.22
N PHE A 97 -6.57 -24.14 11.09
CA PHE A 97 -6.20 -24.68 12.41
C PHE A 97 -5.55 -26.07 12.34
N ASN A 98 -5.91 -26.89 11.34
CA ASN A 98 -5.35 -28.23 11.15
C ASN A 98 -4.09 -28.24 10.26
N GLY A 99 -3.90 -27.17 9.50
CA GLY A 99 -2.80 -27.00 8.56
C GLY A 99 -3.27 -27.04 7.11
N CYS A 100 -2.48 -26.38 6.27
CA CYS A 100 -2.75 -26.26 4.84
C CYS A 100 -1.69 -27.01 4.03
N PHE A 101 -2.09 -27.51 2.87
CA PHE A 101 -1.25 -28.27 1.95
C PHE A 101 -1.26 -27.62 0.55
N PRO A 102 -0.23 -27.85 -0.28
CA PRO A 102 -0.16 -27.26 -1.62
C PRO A 102 -1.35 -27.64 -2.49
N GLU A 103 -1.89 -26.68 -3.23
CA GLU A 103 -2.97 -26.88 -4.20
C GLU A 103 -2.41 -27.49 -5.49
N VAL A 104 -2.49 -28.81 -5.61
CA VAL A 104 -1.98 -29.58 -6.76
C VAL A 104 -3.01 -29.70 -7.88
N CYS A 105 -2.56 -29.71 -9.13
CA CYS A 105 -3.42 -29.75 -10.32
C CYS A 105 -2.81 -30.57 -11.46
N THR A 106 -3.67 -30.99 -12.39
CA THR A 106 -3.26 -31.58 -13.68
C THR A 106 -3.68 -30.69 -14.85
N MET A 107 -4.79 -29.97 -14.71
CA MET A 107 -5.34 -29.08 -15.72
C MET A 107 -5.77 -27.75 -15.11
N ASN A 108 -5.93 -26.72 -15.95
CA ASN A 108 -6.37 -25.39 -15.50
C ASN A 108 -7.74 -25.43 -14.80
N SER A 109 -8.66 -26.29 -15.25
CA SER A 109 -10.00 -26.45 -14.68
C SER A 109 -10.01 -27.01 -13.26
N ASP A 110 -8.90 -27.57 -12.79
CA ASP A 110 -8.77 -28.07 -11.41
C ASP A 110 -8.54 -26.92 -10.42
N CYS A 111 -8.13 -25.76 -10.93
CA CYS A 111 -7.91 -24.55 -10.15
C CYS A 111 -9.13 -23.63 -10.19
N PRO A 112 -9.23 -22.64 -9.28
CA PRO A 112 -10.15 -21.50 -9.42
C PRO A 112 -9.93 -20.72 -10.72
N GLU A 113 -10.94 -19.99 -11.20
CA GLU A 113 -10.90 -19.28 -12.48
C GLU A 113 -9.78 -18.22 -12.56
N GLU A 114 -9.33 -17.72 -11.41
CA GLU A 114 -8.26 -16.74 -11.29
C GLU A 114 -6.84 -17.34 -11.40
N LYS A 115 -6.72 -18.67 -11.39
CA LYS A 115 -5.44 -19.40 -11.36
C LYS A 115 -5.24 -20.26 -12.61
N ILE A 116 -4.00 -20.63 -12.88
CA ILE A 116 -3.58 -21.59 -13.90
C ILE A 116 -2.86 -22.77 -13.26
N CYS A 117 -2.90 -23.91 -13.95
CA CYS A 117 -2.07 -25.05 -13.59
C CYS A 117 -0.70 -24.93 -14.23
N SER A 118 0.35 -24.74 -13.41
CA SER A 118 1.73 -24.62 -13.85
C SER A 118 2.62 -25.42 -12.91
N ASP A 119 3.40 -26.35 -13.47
CA ASP A 119 4.24 -27.29 -12.71
C ASP A 119 3.46 -28.09 -11.66
N HIS A 120 2.26 -28.54 -12.03
CA HIS A 120 1.32 -29.27 -11.15
C HIS A 120 0.84 -28.49 -9.93
N LEU A 121 1.00 -27.16 -9.91
CA LEU A 121 0.53 -26.29 -8.85
C LEU A 121 -0.39 -25.20 -9.39
N CYS A 122 -1.45 -24.89 -8.66
CA CYS A 122 -2.32 -23.78 -8.96
C CYS A 122 -1.63 -22.45 -8.63
N LYS A 123 -1.18 -21.73 -9.65
CA LYS A 123 -0.54 -20.41 -9.55
C LYS A 123 -1.49 -19.33 -10.06
N ASP A 124 -1.40 -18.14 -9.49
CA ASP A 124 -2.18 -16.98 -9.95
C ASP A 124 -1.92 -16.71 -11.44
N ALA A 125 -2.99 -16.60 -12.24
CA ALA A 125 -2.88 -16.38 -13.68
C ALA A 125 -2.23 -15.03 -14.01
N CYS A 126 -2.40 -14.04 -13.14
CA CYS A 126 -1.89 -12.68 -13.29
C CYS A 126 -0.46 -12.50 -12.80
N LYS A 127 0.06 -13.46 -12.03
CA LYS A 127 1.44 -13.39 -11.54
C LYS A 127 2.41 -13.43 -12.72
N ASP A 128 3.18 -12.36 -12.86
CA ASP A 128 4.22 -12.16 -13.89
C ASP A 128 3.70 -12.19 -15.34
N ALA A 129 2.39 -12.11 -15.56
CA ALA A 129 1.79 -12.22 -16.90
C ALA A 129 1.69 -10.89 -17.65
N CYS A 130 1.54 -9.77 -16.93
CA CYS A 130 1.34 -8.45 -17.53
C CYS A 130 2.54 -7.52 -17.29
N GLY A 131 2.77 -6.60 -18.23
CA GLY A 131 3.87 -5.63 -18.15
C GLY A 131 3.67 -4.53 -17.10
N LEU A 132 4.69 -3.69 -16.90
CA LEU A 132 4.61 -2.54 -16.01
C LEU A 132 3.47 -1.57 -16.40
N ASN A 133 2.91 -0.89 -15.42
CA ASN A 133 1.80 0.07 -15.58
C ASN A 133 0.54 -0.51 -16.23
N SER A 134 0.29 -1.80 -16.01
CA SER A 134 -0.91 -2.48 -16.48
C SER A 134 -1.69 -3.08 -15.32
N VAL A 135 -3.01 -3.14 -15.48
CA VAL A 135 -3.93 -3.91 -14.65
C VAL A 135 -4.10 -5.27 -15.28
N CYS A 136 -3.88 -6.32 -14.49
CA CYS A 136 -4.21 -7.68 -14.86
C CYS A 136 -5.58 -8.08 -14.31
N LYS A 137 -6.38 -8.74 -15.15
CA LYS A 137 -7.59 -9.42 -14.74
C LYS A 137 -7.52 -10.88 -15.18
N ALA A 138 -7.65 -11.80 -14.24
CA ALA A 138 -7.77 -13.21 -14.55
C ALA A 138 -9.21 -13.54 -14.98
N VAL A 139 -9.38 -14.18 -16.14
CA VAL A 139 -10.67 -14.62 -16.65
C VAL A 139 -10.50 -16.01 -17.27
N LYS A 140 -11.21 -17.01 -16.74
CA LYS A 140 -11.17 -18.40 -17.23
C LYS A 140 -9.75 -18.94 -17.41
N HIS A 141 -8.93 -18.85 -16.35
CA HIS A 141 -7.54 -19.31 -16.32
C HIS A 141 -6.62 -18.60 -17.32
N ARG A 142 -6.89 -17.32 -17.62
CA ARG A 142 -6.03 -16.49 -18.49
C ARG A 142 -5.87 -15.10 -17.90
N ALA A 143 -4.66 -14.57 -17.97
CA ALA A 143 -4.43 -13.16 -17.72
C ALA A 143 -4.90 -12.30 -18.91
N ILE A 144 -5.71 -11.29 -18.61
CA ILE A 144 -6.07 -10.23 -19.53
C ILE A 144 -5.42 -8.94 -19.02
N CYS A 145 -4.55 -8.35 -19.82
CA CYS A 145 -3.82 -7.14 -19.46
C CYS A 145 -4.47 -5.90 -20.09
N SER A 146 -4.56 -4.82 -19.32
CA SER A 146 -5.01 -3.50 -19.79
C SER A 146 -4.12 -2.41 -19.18
N CYS A 147 -3.93 -1.28 -19.84
CA CYS A 147 -3.11 -0.21 -19.26
C CYS A 147 -3.84 0.51 -18.13
N ASN A 148 -3.07 0.97 -17.12
CA ASN A 148 -3.60 1.85 -16.08
C ASN A 148 -4.22 3.12 -16.70
N PRO A 149 -5.20 3.77 -16.04
CA PRO A 149 -5.74 5.05 -16.52
C PRO A 149 -4.62 6.06 -16.80
N GLY A 150 -4.66 6.73 -17.96
CA GLY A 150 -3.63 7.66 -18.43
C GLY A 150 -2.41 7.01 -19.10
N TYR A 151 -2.42 5.69 -19.29
CA TYR A 151 -1.41 4.95 -20.04
C TYR A 151 -2.02 4.37 -21.31
N VAL A 152 -1.24 4.39 -22.39
CA VAL A 152 -1.59 3.81 -23.69
C VAL A 152 -0.61 2.71 -24.06
N TRP A 153 -1.12 1.64 -24.67
CA TRP A 153 -0.29 0.52 -25.11
C TRP A 153 0.49 0.88 -26.37
N LYS A 154 1.81 0.63 -26.35
CA LYS A 154 2.71 0.82 -27.49
C LYS A 154 3.49 -0.48 -27.77
N PRO A 155 3.55 -1.01 -29.01
CA PRO A 155 4.10 -2.34 -29.35
C PRO A 155 5.49 -2.68 -28.79
N PHE A 156 6.35 -1.69 -28.62
CA PHE A 156 7.74 -1.88 -28.15
C PHE A 156 8.00 -1.32 -26.75
N LEU A 157 7.06 -0.54 -26.20
CA LEU A 157 7.23 0.15 -24.91
C LEU A 157 6.28 -0.37 -23.83
N GLY A 158 5.29 -1.17 -24.19
CA GLY A 158 4.21 -1.57 -23.29
C GLY A 158 3.29 -0.39 -22.95
N CYS A 159 2.74 -0.38 -21.75
CA CYS A 159 1.91 0.72 -21.26
C CYS A 159 2.78 1.92 -20.89
N HIS A 160 2.62 3.02 -21.63
CA HIS A 160 3.38 4.26 -21.45
C HIS A 160 2.46 5.44 -21.18
N VAL A 161 2.94 6.42 -20.40
CA VAL A 161 2.15 7.62 -20.04
C VAL A 161 1.76 8.37 -21.30
N GLU A 162 0.48 8.74 -21.39
CA GLU A 162 -0.03 9.63 -22.40
C GLU A 162 0.32 11.08 -22.01
N LYS A 163 1.59 11.47 -22.16
CA LYS A 163 1.99 12.89 -22.06
C LYS A 163 1.67 13.68 -23.32
N MET A 164 1.23 12.99 -24.38
CA MET A 164 0.98 13.63 -25.66
C MET A 164 -0.39 14.30 -25.70
N LYS A 165 -0.44 15.60 -25.40
CA LYS A 165 -1.67 16.40 -25.56
C LYS A 165 -1.88 16.81 -27.01
N CYS A 166 -0.80 16.99 -27.76
CA CYS A 166 -0.82 17.36 -29.17
C CYS A 166 0.34 16.73 -29.93
N THR A 167 0.17 16.57 -31.24
CA THR A 167 1.25 16.22 -32.20
C THR A 167 1.41 17.27 -33.28
N ARG A 168 0.38 18.08 -33.50
CA ARG A 168 0.33 19.19 -34.45
C ARG A 168 -0.37 20.38 -33.83
N ASP A 169 -0.12 21.57 -34.36
CA ASP A 169 -0.82 22.78 -33.93
C ASP A 169 -2.35 22.66 -34.01
N SER A 170 -2.85 21.94 -35.02
CA SER A 170 -4.27 21.66 -35.22
C SER A 170 -4.93 20.87 -34.09
N ASP A 171 -4.14 20.18 -33.25
CA ASP A 171 -4.64 19.44 -32.10
C ASP A 171 -4.91 20.37 -30.90
N CYS A 172 -4.39 21.60 -30.97
CA CYS A 172 -4.55 22.65 -29.96
C CYS A 172 -5.67 23.62 -30.34
N SER A 173 -6.08 24.46 -29.39
CA SER A 173 -6.98 25.59 -29.69
C SER A 173 -6.31 26.57 -30.67
N LEU A 174 -7.09 27.32 -31.44
CA LEU A 174 -6.60 28.27 -32.47
C LEU A 174 -5.61 29.32 -31.93
N ASN A 175 -5.60 29.53 -30.60
CA ASN A 175 -4.75 30.50 -29.90
C ASN A 175 -3.49 29.86 -29.26
N SER A 176 -3.18 28.60 -29.59
CA SER A 176 -2.07 27.83 -28.99
C SER A 176 -1.35 26.99 -30.05
N THR A 177 -0.07 26.69 -29.85
CA THR A 177 0.76 25.84 -30.75
C THR A 177 1.21 24.59 -30.01
N CYS A 178 1.51 23.53 -30.74
CA CYS A 178 2.04 22.31 -30.16
C CYS A 178 3.57 22.41 -30.01
N SER A 179 4.06 22.33 -28.78
CA SER A 179 5.48 22.32 -28.47
C SER A 179 5.78 21.26 -27.40
N ASN A 180 6.71 20.35 -27.69
CA ASN A 180 7.08 19.23 -26.81
C ASN A 180 5.86 18.44 -26.30
N ASP A 181 4.95 18.13 -27.20
CA ASP A 181 3.69 17.41 -26.95
C ASP A 181 2.70 18.12 -26.01
N GLU A 182 2.89 19.42 -25.74
CA GLU A 182 1.97 20.28 -25.01
C GLU A 182 1.49 21.48 -25.83
N CYS A 183 0.22 21.84 -25.65
CA CYS A 183 -0.33 23.07 -26.22
C CYS A 183 0.13 24.26 -25.38
N VAL A 184 0.97 25.12 -25.97
CA VAL A 184 1.56 26.30 -25.32
C VAL A 184 1.10 27.58 -26.01
N ASP A 185 1.16 28.70 -25.28
CA ASP A 185 0.91 30.03 -25.83
C ASP A 185 2.11 30.48 -26.67
N PRO A 186 1.97 30.67 -28.00
CA PRO A 186 3.07 31.08 -28.85
C PRO A 186 3.48 32.55 -28.65
N CYS A 187 2.76 33.34 -27.85
CA CYS A 187 3.13 34.73 -27.54
C CYS A 187 4.35 34.85 -26.61
N ILE A 188 4.66 33.81 -25.82
CA ILE A 188 5.70 33.86 -24.80
C ILE A 188 7.07 34.03 -25.47
N GLY A 189 7.67 35.22 -25.35
CA GLY A 189 9.02 35.52 -25.84
C GLY A 189 9.11 35.83 -27.34
N VAL A 190 8.00 36.04 -28.04
CA VAL A 190 7.99 36.32 -29.50
C VAL A 190 7.83 37.82 -29.83
N CYS A 191 6.99 38.56 -29.10
CA CYS A 191 6.76 39.98 -29.38
C CYS A 191 7.68 40.89 -28.54
N GLY A 192 8.04 42.04 -29.12
CA GLY A 192 8.89 43.06 -28.50
C GLY A 192 8.19 43.88 -27.42
N ASN A 193 8.92 44.77 -26.75
CA ASN A 193 8.36 45.62 -25.70
C ASN A 193 7.33 46.64 -26.24
N ASN A 194 6.35 46.99 -25.39
CA ASN A 194 5.23 47.90 -25.71
C ASN A 194 4.32 47.44 -26.86
N THR A 195 4.13 46.12 -26.99
CA THR A 195 3.28 45.51 -28.02
C THR A 195 2.08 44.79 -27.44
N VAL A 196 1.13 44.46 -28.30
CA VAL A 196 0.02 43.51 -28.07
C VAL A 196 0.29 42.30 -28.95
N CYS A 197 0.28 41.12 -28.35
CA CYS A 197 0.35 39.85 -29.06
C CYS A 197 -1.05 39.32 -29.33
N ASN A 198 -1.34 39.00 -30.59
CA ASN A 198 -2.57 38.30 -30.99
C ASN A 198 -2.20 36.98 -31.64
N VAL A 199 -2.91 35.91 -31.30
CA VAL A 199 -2.74 34.60 -31.93
C VAL A 199 -3.95 34.32 -32.80
N MET A 200 -3.72 34.06 -34.08
CA MET A 200 -4.78 33.73 -35.04
C MET A 200 -4.34 32.53 -35.86
N ASN A 201 -5.10 31.44 -35.79
CA ASN A 201 -4.82 30.20 -36.51
C ASN A 201 -3.39 29.68 -36.25
N HIS A 202 -3.03 29.58 -34.97
CA HIS A 202 -1.72 29.13 -34.47
C HIS A 202 -0.54 30.03 -34.82
N ARG A 203 -0.79 31.22 -35.39
CA ARG A 203 0.24 32.19 -35.78
C ARG A 203 0.22 33.41 -34.90
N VAL A 204 1.41 33.90 -34.58
CA VAL A 204 1.61 35.12 -33.79
C VAL A 204 1.56 36.34 -34.69
N ALA A 205 0.81 37.35 -34.26
CA ALA A 205 0.79 38.69 -34.82
C ALA A 205 1.07 39.72 -33.71
N CYS A 206 2.22 40.38 -33.79
CA CYS A 206 2.61 41.44 -32.86
C CYS A 206 2.23 42.81 -33.43
N ALA A 207 1.66 43.68 -32.59
CA ALA A 207 1.33 45.07 -32.96
C ALA A 207 1.74 46.04 -31.85
N CYS A 208 2.23 47.24 -32.19
CA CYS A 208 2.52 48.25 -31.18
C CYS A 208 1.25 48.69 -30.44
N LYS A 209 1.36 48.91 -29.12
CA LYS A 209 0.27 49.52 -28.33
C LYS A 209 -0.06 50.91 -28.85
N SER A 210 -1.29 51.37 -28.63
CA SER A 210 -1.72 52.72 -29.00
C SER A 210 -0.78 53.79 -28.43
N GLY A 211 -0.30 54.70 -29.29
CA GLY A 211 0.67 55.74 -28.91
C GLY A 211 2.14 55.31 -29.01
N PHE A 212 2.44 54.09 -29.45
CA PHE A 212 3.79 53.62 -29.75
C PHE A 212 3.96 53.35 -31.26
N THR A 213 5.19 53.40 -31.74
CA THR A 213 5.59 53.12 -33.14
C THR A 213 6.96 52.45 -33.16
N GLY A 214 7.28 51.70 -34.23
CA GLY A 214 8.52 50.93 -34.33
C GLY A 214 8.28 49.54 -34.89
N ASP A 215 9.18 48.61 -34.56
CA ASP A 215 9.08 47.19 -34.95
C ASP A 215 8.42 46.38 -33.82
N PRO A 216 7.21 45.82 -34.03
CA PRO A 216 6.51 45.04 -33.02
C PRO A 216 7.20 43.74 -32.58
N PHE A 217 8.20 43.24 -33.31
CA PHE A 217 8.96 42.05 -32.91
C PHE A 217 10.21 42.40 -32.09
N LEU A 218 10.66 43.65 -32.13
CA LEU A 218 11.85 44.10 -31.40
C LEU A 218 11.47 45.02 -30.24
N GLU A 219 10.98 46.22 -30.57
CA GLU A 219 10.63 47.25 -29.61
C GLU A 219 9.77 48.34 -30.27
N CYS A 220 8.68 48.73 -29.59
CA CYS A 220 7.94 49.93 -29.94
C CYS A 220 8.28 51.06 -28.96
N VAL A 221 8.54 52.25 -29.51
CA VAL A 221 8.86 53.48 -28.78
C VAL A 221 7.69 54.46 -28.82
N ALA A 222 7.57 55.32 -27.81
CA ALA A 222 6.49 56.30 -27.75
C ALA A 222 6.52 57.24 -28.98
N GLN A 223 5.35 57.46 -29.60
CA GLN A 223 5.22 58.40 -30.71
C GLN A 223 5.47 59.82 -30.19
N SER A 224 6.51 60.49 -30.70
CA SER A 224 6.75 61.89 -30.34
C SER A 224 5.66 62.77 -30.97
N LYS A 225 4.98 63.56 -30.14
CA LYS A 225 4.11 64.62 -30.65
C LYS A 225 5.01 65.67 -31.33
N SER A 226 5.03 65.69 -32.66
CA SER A 226 5.60 66.82 -33.40
C SER A 226 4.76 68.06 -33.11
N ILE A 227 5.29 68.97 -32.28
CA ILE A 227 4.81 70.35 -32.23
C ILE A 227 5.23 70.97 -33.56
N HIS A 228 4.30 71.09 -34.51
CA HIS A 228 4.49 71.94 -35.68
C HIS A 228 4.60 73.41 -35.19
N SER A 229 5.83 73.90 -35.01
CA SER A 229 6.09 75.34 -34.99
C SER A 229 5.93 75.85 -36.42
N ASN A 230 4.72 76.28 -36.78
CA ASN A 230 4.43 76.90 -38.07
C ASN A 230 5.23 78.22 -38.19
N GLY A 231 6.36 78.15 -38.88
CA GLY A 231 7.10 79.29 -39.38
C GLY A 231 6.71 79.62 -40.81
N LEU A 232 6.50 80.92 -41.04
CA LEU A 232 6.43 81.67 -42.30
C LEU A 232 5.13 81.69 -43.09
N MET A 233 4.48 82.86 -43.05
CA MET A 233 3.87 83.47 -44.24
C MET A 233 4.40 84.90 -44.36
N PHE A 234 5.39 85.12 -45.22
CA PHE A 234 5.64 86.44 -45.80
C PHE A 234 4.43 86.78 -46.67
N LEU A 235 3.77 87.90 -46.37
CA LEU A 235 2.86 88.54 -47.30
C LEU A 235 3.18 90.04 -47.35
N ILE A 236 3.66 90.42 -48.55
CA ILE A 236 3.68 91.74 -49.21
C ILE A 236 4.70 92.75 -48.66
#